data_AF-A0A350P705-F1
#
_entry.id   AF-A0A350P705-F1
#
_cell.length_a   1.000
_cell.length_b   1.000
_cell.length_c   1.000
_cell.angle_alpha   90.00
_cell.angle_beta   90.00
_cell.angle_gamma   90.00
#
_symmetry.space_group_name_H-M   'P 1'
#
loop_
_entity.id
_entity.type
_entity.pdbx_description
1 polymer ?
#
loop_
_entity_poly.entity_id
_entity_poly.type
_entity_poly.pdbx_seq_one_letter_code
_entity_poly.pdbx_strand_id
1 'polypeptide(L)'
;MAAKKLQEGSEYAEYDSDGDGVVTDEELQTSRELQELRLRHERADAHRAMSWFALWGMLLYPSLVVASELFGLNQAASILGDMAAVYFVSVAGILAAFFGAQAWSNRK
;
A
#
# COMPACT_ATOMS: atom_id res chain seq x y z
N MET A 1 7.47 4.81 46.92
CA MET A 1 7.93 5.76 45.88
C MET A 1 6.67 6.46 45.37
N ALA A 2 6.57 7.78 45.52
CA ALA A 2 5.39 8.52 45.06
C ALA A 2 5.42 8.60 43.52
N ALA A 3 4.36 8.14 42.86
CA ALA A 3 4.23 8.23 41.41
C ALA A 3 4.21 9.71 40.97
N LYS A 4 5.00 10.04 39.94
CA LYS A 4 5.05 11.41 39.39
C LYS A 4 3.77 11.66 38.59
N LYS A 5 3.03 12.69 38.97
CA LYS A 5 1.85 13.15 38.21
C LYS A 5 2.26 14.03 37.04
N LEU A 6 1.55 13.89 35.92
CA LEU A 6 1.69 14.68 34.71
C LEU A 6 1.35 16.16 34.97
N GLN A 7 2.02 17.05 34.26
CA GLN A 7 1.64 18.46 34.22
C GLN A 7 0.40 18.65 33.35
N GLU A 8 -0.52 19.54 33.76
CA GLU A 8 -1.68 19.93 32.94
C GLU A 8 -1.20 20.44 31.57
N GLY A 9 -1.64 19.77 30.49
CA GLY A 9 -1.25 20.11 29.12
C GLY A 9 0.02 19.42 28.61
N SER A 10 0.55 18.40 29.30
CA SER A 10 1.69 17.64 28.76
C SER A 10 1.28 16.80 27.53
N GLU A 11 2.19 16.68 26.56
CA GLU A 11 2.01 15.85 25.35
C GLU A 11 1.74 14.37 25.67
N TYR A 12 2.09 13.94 26.89
CA TYR A 12 1.87 12.59 27.38
C TYR A 12 0.46 12.35 27.93
N ALA A 13 -0.37 13.40 28.06
CA ALA A 13 -1.76 13.26 28.48
C ALA A 13 -2.62 12.47 27.47
N GLU A 14 -2.20 12.37 26.20
CA GLU A 14 -2.87 11.51 25.20
C GLU A 14 -2.69 10.01 25.48
N TYR A 15 -1.70 9.64 26.29
CA TYR A 15 -1.42 8.25 26.65
C TYR A 15 -2.02 7.84 28.00
N ASP A 16 -2.47 8.81 28.80
CA ASP A 16 -3.21 8.60 30.04
C ASP A 16 -4.64 8.14 29.69
N SER A 17 -4.86 6.82 29.76
CA SER A 17 -6.07 6.16 29.27
C SER A 17 -7.16 6.10 30.33
N ASP A 18 -6.79 6.14 31.62
CA ASP A 18 -7.71 6.13 32.76
C ASP A 18 -7.95 7.52 33.39
N GLY A 19 -7.14 8.52 33.02
CA GLY A 19 -7.30 9.91 33.43
C GLY A 19 -6.87 10.18 34.86
N ASP A 20 -6.03 9.32 35.45
CA ASP A 20 -5.57 9.45 36.83
C ASP A 20 -4.39 10.45 36.98
N GLY A 21 -3.86 10.94 35.85
CA GLY A 21 -2.75 11.88 35.76
C GLY A 21 -1.38 11.23 35.89
N VAL A 22 -1.25 9.90 35.76
CA VAL A 22 -0.01 9.13 35.82
C VAL A 22 0.02 8.13 34.66
N VAL A 23 0.79 8.43 33.61
CA VAL A 23 1.00 7.43 32.55
C VAL A 23 1.79 6.24 33.09
N THR A 24 1.16 5.07 33.07
CA THR A 24 1.79 3.78 33.41
C THR A 24 2.46 3.14 32.20
N ASP A 25 3.42 2.25 32.44
CA ASP A 25 4.09 1.49 31.37
C ASP A 25 3.08 0.63 30.56
N GLU A 26 2.01 0.17 31.20
CA GLU A 26 0.92 -0.61 30.59
C GLU A 26 0.10 0.24 29.59
N GLU A 27 -0.19 1.48 29.93
CA GLU A 27 -0.87 2.43 29.02
C GLU A 27 0.01 2.84 27.83
N LEU A 28 1.32 3.00 28.04
CA LEU A 28 2.27 3.24 26.95
C LEU A 28 2.40 2.04 26.01
N GLN A 29 2.34 0.81 26.54
CA GLN A 29 2.34 -0.39 25.71
C GLN A 29 1.06 -0.50 24.89
N THR A 30 -0.09 -0.30 25.53
CA THR A 30 -1.41 -0.37 24.89
C THR A 30 -1.54 0.67 23.77
N SER A 31 -1.10 1.91 24.01
CA SER A 31 -1.13 2.97 23.01
C SER A 31 -0.19 2.70 21.82
N ARG A 32 1.02 2.15 22.05
CA ARG A 32 1.91 1.72 20.96
C ARG A 32 1.29 0.62 20.11
N GLU A 33 0.68 -0.39 20.73
CA GLU A 33 0.01 -1.47 20.01
C GLU A 33 -1.13 -0.95 19.14
N LEU A 34 -1.95 -0.04 19.67
CA LEU A 34 -3.03 0.61 18.92
C LEU A 34 -2.49 1.45 17.75
N GLN A 35 -1.38 2.15 17.94
CA GLN A 35 -0.74 2.95 16.89
C GLN A 35 -0.15 2.07 15.78
N GLU A 36 0.48 0.95 16.15
CA GLU A 36 0.93 -0.06 15.18
C GLU A 36 -0.24 -0.69 14.41
N LEU A 37 -1.33 -1.04 15.09
CA LEU A 37 -2.54 -1.56 14.46
C LEU A 37 -3.09 -0.56 13.43
N ARG A 38 -3.19 0.73 13.79
CA ARG A 38 -3.62 1.79 12.85
C ARG A 38 -2.70 1.88 11.63
N LEU A 39 -1.38 1.91 11.84
CA LEU A 39 -0.41 1.92 10.74
C LEU A 39 -0.54 0.70 9.83
N ARG A 40 -0.79 -0.50 10.39
CA ARG A 40 -1.03 -1.72 9.60
C ARG A 40 -2.31 -1.61 8.79
N HIS A 41 -3.40 -1.11 9.37
CA HIS A 41 -4.66 -0.89 8.67
C HIS A 41 -4.52 0.11 7.53
N GLU A 42 -3.88 1.25 7.77
CA GLU A 42 -3.66 2.28 6.75
C GLU A 42 -2.83 1.76 5.58
N ARG A 43 -1.76 0.99 5.87
CA ARG A 43 -0.98 0.30 4.84
C ARG A 43 -1.82 -0.71 4.05
N ALA A 44 -2.67 -1.49 4.72
CA ALA A 44 -3.52 -2.47 4.06
C ALA A 44 -4.53 -1.80 3.10
N ASP A 45 -5.15 -0.70 3.52
CA ASP A 45 -6.08 0.06 2.68
C ASP A 45 -5.36 0.71 1.49
N ALA A 46 -4.16 1.26 1.70
CA ALA A 46 -3.33 1.79 0.63
C ALA A 46 -2.95 0.70 -0.39
N HIS A 47 -2.55 -0.48 0.08
CA HIS A 47 -2.28 -1.63 -0.79
C HIS A 47 -3.53 -2.06 -1.57
N ARG A 48 -4.71 -2.09 -0.94
CA ARG A 48 -5.98 -2.42 -1.61
C ARG A 48 -6.29 -1.43 -2.74
N ALA A 49 -6.17 -0.13 -2.46
CA ALA A 49 -6.39 0.91 -3.46
C ALA A 49 -5.39 0.79 -4.63
N MET A 50 -4.11 0.59 -4.33
CA MET A 50 -3.07 0.38 -5.33
C MET A 50 -3.34 -0.87 -6.19
N SER A 51 -3.74 -1.99 -5.57
CA SER A 51 -4.10 -3.22 -6.30
C SER A 51 -5.28 -2.99 -7.22
N TRP A 52 -6.34 -2.30 -6.77
CA TRP A 52 -7.48 -1.99 -7.65
C TRP A 52 -7.08 -1.13 -8.84
N PHE A 53 -6.27 -0.10 -8.63
CA PHE A 53 -5.76 0.72 -9.72
C PHE A 53 -4.93 -0.08 -10.73
N ALA A 54 -4.04 -0.96 -10.25
CA ALA A 54 -3.24 -1.83 -11.10
C ALA A 54 -4.11 -2.83 -11.89
N LEU A 55 -5.14 -3.42 -11.26
CA LEU A 55 -6.08 -4.32 -11.92
C LEU A 55 -6.84 -3.62 -13.05
N TRP A 56 -7.32 -2.40 -12.82
CA TRP A 56 -7.94 -1.58 -13.86
C TRP A 56 -6.97 -1.25 -15.00
N GLY A 57 -5.72 -0.89 -14.67
CA GLY A 57 -4.69 -0.60 -15.67
C GLY A 57 -4.34 -1.82 -16.53
N MET A 58 -4.23 -3.02 -15.93
CA MET A 58 -3.97 -4.26 -16.67
C MET A 58 -5.13 -4.67 -17.57
N LEU A 59 -6.38 -4.39 -17.16
CA LEU A 59 -7.57 -4.70 -17.97
C LEU A 59 -7.77 -3.69 -19.11
N LEU A 60 -7.20 -2.49 -19.00
CA LEU A 60 -7.35 -1.43 -20.00
C LEU A 60 -6.81 -1.85 -21.38
N TYR A 61 -5.65 -2.49 -21.44
CA TYR A 61 -5.05 -2.86 -22.73
C TYR A 61 -5.88 -3.92 -23.50
N PRO A 62 -6.27 -5.07 -22.91
CA PRO A 62 -7.14 -6.04 -23.57
C PRO A 62 -8.52 -5.46 -23.93
N SER A 63 -9.10 -4.61 -23.07
CA SER A 63 -10.40 -4.00 -23.37
C SER A 63 -10.34 -3.04 -24.57
N LEU A 64 -9.23 -2.32 -24.76
CA LEU A 64 -9.00 -1.49 -25.95
C LEU A 64 -8.81 -2.31 -27.23
N VAL A 65 -8.18 -3.49 -27.14
CA VAL A 65 -8.08 -4.43 -28.29
C VAL A 65 -9.48 -4.84 -28.74
N VAL A 66 -10.31 -5.30 -27.81
CA VAL A 66 -11.70 -5.71 -28.09
C VAL A 66 -12.53 -4.53 -28.60
N ALA A 67 -12.41 -3.35 -27.99
CA ALA A 67 -13.11 -2.16 -28.46
C ALA A 67 -12.71 -1.79 -29.89
N SER A 68 -11.42 -1.85 -30.24
CA SER A 68 -10.94 -1.56 -31.60
C SER A 68 -11.57 -2.49 -32.64
N GLU A 69 -11.73 -3.77 -32.30
CA GLU A 69 -12.40 -4.75 -33.16
C GLU A 69 -13.92 -4.45 -33.29
N LEU A 70 -14.58 -4.04 -32.21
CA LEU A 70 -16.00 -3.63 -32.23
C LEU A 70 -16.25 -2.38 -33.08
N PHE A 71 -15.30 -1.44 -33.14
CA PHE A 71 -15.39 -0.24 -33.99
C PHE A 71 -14.90 -0.49 -35.43
N GLY A 72 -14.54 -1.73 -35.80
CA GLY A 72 -14.09 -2.08 -37.15
C GLY A 72 -12.66 -1.66 -37.48
N LEU A 73 -11.85 -1.28 -36.48
CA LEU A 73 -10.45 -0.90 -36.61
C LEU A 73 -9.55 -2.15 -36.63
N ASN A 74 -9.81 -3.08 -37.56
CA ASN A 74 -9.17 -4.41 -37.60
C ASN A 74 -7.64 -4.34 -37.67
N GLN A 75 -7.09 -3.35 -38.37
CA GLN A 75 -5.63 -3.18 -38.46
C GLN A 75 -5.02 -2.70 -37.14
N ALA A 76 -5.72 -1.84 -36.38
CA ALA A 76 -5.28 -1.42 -35.05
C ALA A 76 -5.36 -2.58 -34.05
N ALA A 77 -6.42 -3.39 -34.09
CA ALA A 77 -6.58 -4.57 -33.25
C ALA A 77 -5.47 -5.61 -33.51
N SER A 78 -5.12 -5.86 -34.78
CA SER A 78 -4.00 -6.76 -35.14
C SER A 78 -2.67 -6.24 -34.61
N ILE A 79 -2.33 -4.96 -34.86
CA ILE A 79 -1.07 -4.37 -34.40
C ILE A 79 -0.98 -4.43 -32.87
N LEU A 80 -2.06 -4.08 -32.16
CA LEU A 80 -2.09 -4.21 -30.71
C LEU A 80 -1.85 -5.67 -30.31
N GLY A 81 -2.62 -6.62 -30.85
CA GLY A 81 -2.49 -8.05 -30.53
C GLY A 81 -1.07 -8.60 -30.75
N ASP A 82 -0.46 -8.26 -31.88
CA ASP A 82 0.89 -8.74 -32.25
C ASP A 82 1.99 -8.20 -31.32
N MET A 83 1.80 -7.00 -30.76
CA MET A 83 2.75 -6.39 -29.82
C MET A 83 2.54 -6.83 -28.36
N ALA A 84 1.42 -7.50 -28.05
CA ALA A 84 1.05 -7.84 -26.68
C ALA A 84 2.15 -8.66 -25.97
N ALA A 85 2.66 -9.69 -26.65
CA ALA A 85 3.69 -10.57 -26.08
C ALA A 85 4.96 -9.79 -25.69
N VAL A 86 5.43 -8.89 -26.56
CA VAL A 86 6.62 -8.08 -26.30
C VAL A 86 6.38 -7.12 -25.13
N TYR A 87 5.21 -6.47 -25.08
CA TYR A 87 4.84 -5.57 -24.00
C TYR A 87 4.82 -6.27 -22.63
N PHE A 88 4.16 -7.43 -22.54
CA PHE A 88 4.08 -8.20 -21.29
C PHE A 88 5.46 -8.68 -20.82
N VAL A 89 6.30 -9.18 -21.73
CA VAL A 89 7.65 -9.63 -21.39
C VAL A 89 8.51 -8.46 -20.91
N SER A 90 8.44 -7.29 -21.57
CA SER A 90 9.18 -6.10 -21.14
C SER A 90 8.74 -5.60 -19.76
N VAL A 91 7.43 -5.52 -19.50
CA VAL A 91 6.89 -5.10 -18.19
C VAL A 91 7.28 -6.09 -17.10
N ALA A 92 7.17 -7.39 -17.35
CA ALA A 92 7.60 -8.42 -16.42
C ALA A 92 9.10 -8.31 -16.09
N GLY A 93 9.94 -8.00 -17.08
CA GLY A 93 11.36 -7.76 -16.89
C GLY A 93 11.65 -6.56 -15.96
N ILE A 94 10.95 -5.43 -16.16
CA ILE A 94 11.08 -4.25 -15.30
C ILE A 94 10.63 -4.57 -13.88
N LEU A 95 9.49 -5.25 -13.72
CA LEU A 95 8.98 -5.66 -12.41
C LEU A 95 9.93 -6.62 -11.70
N ALA A 96 10.48 -7.62 -12.41
CA ALA A 96 11.45 -8.55 -11.86
C ALA A 96 12.73 -7.83 -11.40
N ALA A 97 13.23 -6.87 -12.18
CA ALA A 97 14.38 -6.07 -11.79
C ALA A 97 14.10 -5.22 -10.54
N PHE A 98 12.92 -4.56 -10.50
CA PHE A 98 12.51 -3.73 -9.38
C PHE A 98 12.33 -4.55 -8.09
N PHE A 99 11.53 -5.63 -8.13
CA PHE A 99 11.33 -6.49 -6.97
C PHE A 99 12.59 -7.24 -6.56
N GLY A 100 13.45 -7.62 -7.52
CA GLY A 100 14.77 -8.19 -7.24
C GLY A 100 15.67 -7.23 -6.47
N ALA A 101 15.72 -5.96 -6.90
CA ALA A 101 16.48 -4.92 -6.20
C ALA A 101 15.91 -4.62 -4.80
N GLN A 102 14.58 -4.53 -4.68
CA GLN A 102 13.92 -4.28 -3.39
C GLN A 102 14.14 -5.45 -2.40
N ALA A 103 14.05 -6.69 -2.86
CA ALA A 103 14.33 -7.88 -2.03
C ALA A 103 15.79 -7.92 -1.55
N TRP A 104 16.74 -7.50 -2.40
CA TRP A 104 18.15 -7.37 -2.01
C TRP A 104 18.35 -6.26 -0.98
N SER A 105 17.70 -5.11 -1.16
CA SER A 105 17.79 -3.97 -0.23
C SER A 105 17.23 -4.28 1.16
N ASN A 106 16.11 -5.01 1.25
CA ASN A 106 15.49 -5.40 2.53
C ASN A 106 16.24 -6.52 3.28
N ARG A 107 17.22 -7.17 2.64
CA ARG A 107 18.03 -8.24 3.26
C ARG A 107 19.30 -7.69 3.95
N LYS A 108 19.66 -6.42 3.70
CA LYS A 108 20.67 -5.68 4.47
C LYS A 108 20.02 -4.97 5.65
#